data_AF-A0A9B0SY81-F1
#
_entry.id   AF-A0A9B0SY81-F1
#
_cell.length_a   1.000
_cell.length_b   1.000
_cell.length_c   1.000
_cell.angle_alpha   90.00
_cell.angle_beta   90.00
_cell.angle_gamma   90.00
#
_symmetry.space_group_name_H-M   'P 1'
#
loop_
_entity.id
_entity.type
_entity.pdbx_description
1 polymer ?
#
loop_
_entity_poly.entity_id
_entity_poly.type
_entity_poly.pdbx_seq_one_letter_code
_entity_poly.pdbx_strand_id
1 'polypeptide(L)' 'MAVSSDGCRSLKYPYVAVMLKVADHSGQVKNKSFEMTIPQFQNFYKQFKEIAAIVETV' A
#
# COMPACT_ATOMS: atom_id res chain seq x y z
N MET A 1 -9.79 13.24 13.35
CA MET A 1 -8.62 13.82 14.05
C MET A 1 -7.38 13.46 13.24
N ALA A 2 -6.67 14.45 12.70
CA ALA A 2 -5.32 14.21 12.19
C ALA A 2 -4.38 14.33 13.40
N VAL A 3 -3.72 13.24 13.74
CA VAL A 3 -2.77 13.19 14.86
C VAL A 3 -1.39 13.41 14.26
N SER A 4 -0.82 14.62 14.40
CA SER A 4 0.59 14.82 14.08
C SER A 4 1.43 14.26 15.21
N SER A 5 2.37 13.37 14.88
CA SER A 5 3.36 12.90 15.84
C SER A 5 4.51 13.91 15.88
N ASP A 6 4.48 14.81 16.85
CA ASP A 6 5.56 15.79 17.09
C ASP A 6 6.91 15.13 17.44
N GLY A 7 6.92 13.80 17.68
CA GLY A 7 8.14 13.00 17.87
C GLY A 7 8.67 12.29 16.60
N CYS A 8 7.99 12.40 15.45
CA CYS A 8 8.37 11.66 14.25
C CYS A 8 9.43 12.41 13.43
N ARG A 9 10.70 11.99 13.50
CA ARG A 9 11.82 12.53 12.69
C ARG A 9 11.57 12.51 11.17
N SER A 10 10.53 11.82 10.70
CA SER A 10 10.21 11.59 9.29
C SER A 10 9.07 12.44 8.72
N LEU A 11 8.55 13.45 9.44
CA LEU A 11 7.49 14.35 8.93
C LEU A 11 7.86 15.10 7.63
N LYS A 12 9.14 15.09 7.24
CA LYS A 12 9.65 15.67 5.97
C LYS A 12 10.04 14.63 4.93
N TYR A 13 9.79 13.35 5.14
CA TYR A 13 10.15 12.30 4.20
C TYR A 13 8.95 11.91 3.35
N PRO A 14 9.09 11.74 2.03
CA PRO A 14 7.98 11.31 1.17
C PRO A 14 7.62 9.84 1.46
N TYR A 15 6.33 9.59 1.60
CA TYR A 15 5.75 8.26 1.74
C TYR A 15 4.66 8.05 0.70
N VAL A 16 4.42 6.78 0.36
CA VAL A 16 3.28 6.34 -0.44
C VAL A 16 2.28 5.70 0.48
N ALA A 17 1.06 6.26 0.53
CA ALA A 17 -0.07 5.65 1.22
C ALA A 17 -0.93 4.88 0.19
N VAL A 18 -1.19 3.61 0.47
CA VAL A 18 -2.04 2.75 -0.37
C VAL A 18 -3.31 2.42 0.40
N MET A 19 -4.47 2.59 -0.25
CA MET A 19 -5.76 2.14 0.28
C MET A 19 -6.38 1.13 -0.67
N LEU A 20 -6.65 -0.06 -0.15
CA LEU A 20 -7.29 -1.18 -0.82
C LEU A 20 -8.74 -1.26 -0.36
N LYS A 21 -9.67 -1.27 -1.32
CA LYS A 21 -11.09 -1.56 -1.09
C LYS A 21 -11.39 -2.92 -1.70
N VAL A 22 -11.77 -3.88 -0.86
CA VAL A 22 -11.99 -5.27 -1.28
C VAL A 22 -13.41 -5.66 -0.93
N ALA A 23 -14.21 -6.01 -1.93
CA ALA A 23 -15.51 -6.62 -1.70
C ALA A 23 -15.32 -8.11 -1.39
N ASP A 24 -15.94 -8.59 -0.31
CA ASP A 24 -16.04 -10.03 -0.05
C ASP A 24 -17.20 -10.68 -0.84
N HIS A 25 -17.36 -12.00 -0.71
CA HIS A 25 -18.40 -12.75 -1.43
C HIS A 25 -19.84 -12.31 -1.11
N SER A 26 -20.06 -11.60 0.01
CA SER A 26 -21.36 -11.03 0.37
C SER A 26 -21.59 -9.63 -0.20
N GLY A 27 -20.61 -9.07 -0.92
CA GLY A 27 -20.63 -7.70 -1.43
C GLY A 27 -20.22 -6.65 -0.40
N GLN A 28 -19.86 -7.05 0.82
CA GLN A 28 -19.38 -6.12 1.84
C GLN A 28 -17.97 -5.65 1.50
N VAL A 29 -17.79 -4.32 1.43
CA VAL A 29 -16.49 -3.70 1.14
C VAL A 29 -15.69 -3.52 2.42
N LYS A 30 -14.52 -4.14 2.47
CA LYS A 30 -13.51 -3.95 3.53
C LYS A 30 -12.40 -3.04 3.03
N ASN A 31 -11.98 -2.12 3.88
CA ASN A 31 -10.87 -1.22 3.60
C ASN A 31 -9.61 -1.71 4.32
N LYS A 32 -8.48 -1.73 3.62
CA LYS A 32 -7.15 -1.93 4.20
C LYS A 32 -6.25 -0.81 3.73
N SER A 33 -5.40 -0.29 4.61
CA SER A 33 -4.45 0.77 4.26
C SER A 33 -3.08 0.47 4.85
N PHE A 34 -2.04 0.89 4.15
CA PHE A 34 -0.66 0.81 4.60
C PHE A 34 0.17 1.92 3.97
N GLU A 35 1.29 2.24 4.61
CA GLU A 35 2.24 3.25 4.16
C GLU A 35 3.59 2.60 3.86
N MET A 36 4.29 3.13 2.87
CA MET A 36 5.61 2.67 2.48
C MET A 36 6.53 3.86 2.19
N THR A 37 7.80 3.71 2.51
CA THR A 37 8.85 4.61 2.00
C THR A 37 8.97 4.47 0.48
N ILE A 38 9.57 5.46 -0.18
CA ILE A 38 9.82 5.39 -1.64
C ILE A 38 10.61 4.14 -2.07
N PRO A 39 11.71 3.74 -1.40
CA PRO A 39 12.42 2.50 -1.75
C PRO A 39 11.56 1.24 -1.57
N GLN A 40 10.73 1.18 -0.52
CA GLN A 40 9.81 0.07 -0.31
C GLN A 40 8.78 -0.02 -1.44
N PHE A 41 8.23 1.12 -1.89
CA PHE A 41 7.31 1.16 -3.02
C PHE A 41 7.98 0.71 -4.33
N GLN A 42 9.22 1.12 -4.59
CA GLN A 42 9.97 0.68 -5.76
C GLN A 42 10.19 -0.84 -5.77
N ASN A 43 10.48 -1.43 -4.60
CA ASN A 43 10.58 -2.89 -4.46
C ASN A 43 9.22 -3.57 -4.65
N PHE A 44 8.18 -3.04 -4.01
CA PHE A 44 6.81 -3.52 -4.17
C PHE A 44 6.39 -3.55 -5.64
N TYR A 45 6.68 -2.50 -6.42
CA TYR A 45 6.38 -2.46 -7.85
C TYR A 45 7.07 -3.58 -8.65
N LYS A 46 8.32 -3.93 -8.33
CA LYS A 46 9.03 -5.04 -8.99
C LYS A 46 8.34 -6.38 -8.68
N GLN A 47 8.09 -6.65 -7.40
CA GLN A 47 7.41 -7.85 -6.96
C GLN A 47 5.99 -7.96 -7.53
N PHE A 48 5.27 -6.84 -7.62
CA PHE A 48 3.93 -6.80 -8.19
C PHE A 48 3.91 -7.17 -9.68
N LYS A 49 4.93 -6.75 -10.45
CA LYS A 49 5.08 -7.17 -11.85
C LYS A 49 5.38 -8.65 -11.99
N GLU A 50 6.21 -9.22 -11.10
CA GLU A 50 6.47 -10.66 -11.09
C GLU A 50 5.19 -11.44 -10.78
N ILE A 51 4.41 -11.00 -9.79
CA ILE A 51 3.09 -11.58 -9.48
C ILE A 51 2.16 -11.49 -10.69
N ALA A 52 2.07 -10.33 -11.35
CA ALA A 52 1.23 -10.14 -12.53
C ALA A 52 1.63 -11.10 -13.67
N ALA A 53 2.93 -11.24 -13.96
CA ALA A 53 3.43 -12.16 -14.96
C ALA A 53 3.06 -13.62 -14.67
N ILE A 54 3.08 -14.04 -13.40
CA ILE A 54 2.66 -15.40 -13.00
C ILE A 54 1.14 -15.57 -13.19
N VAL A 55 0.34 -14.58 -12.79
CA VAL A 55 -1.13 -14.63 -12.91
C VAL A 55 -1.58 -14.61 -14.38
N GLU A 56 -0.85 -13.97 -15.28
CA GLU A 56 -1.16 -13.98 -16.72
C GLU A 56 -0.87 -15.32 -17.42
N THR A 57 -0.13 -16.22 -16.77
CA THR A 57 0.25 -17.53 -17.36
C THR A 57 -0.74 -18.67 -17.10
N VAL A 58 -1.92 -18.38 -16.53
CA VAL A 58 -3.03 -19.34 -16.30
C VAL A 58 -4.25 -19.08 -17.17
#